data_AF-A0A963E7A9-F1
#
_entry.id   AF-A0A963E7A9-F1
#
_cell.length_a   1.000
_cell.length_b   1.000
_cell.length_c   1.000
_cell.angle_alpha   90.00
_cell.angle_beta   90.00
_cell.angle_gamma   90.00
#
_symmetry.space_group_name_H-M   'P 1'
#
loop_
_entity.id
_entity.type
_entity.pdbx_description
1 polymer ?
#
loop_
_entity_poly.entity_id
_entity_poly.type
_entity_poly.pdbx_seq_one_letter_code
_entity_poly.pdbx_strand_id
1 'polypeptide(L)'
;MLSLTPYFTSSTELVRMRHALVLADGGVKGDAGFAWTPASVPPDYLLEGAAPYPEFSAVVDRLGLAAMSSDWERALAISGHLLGSRPVMSGGAIQSDLRDTYRRIVDKGEGYCGDFVRVFTGLAIAAGIPVRAWAFSFDGFGGHGHIWPEIWNRQLGRWQLVGIFNNHYFVGAENVPLSALEFRRAMLEDSASLRVMTLQPAARPGFVVEEKGWDYYRRGLGQWYMPWGNNVFSYDQALLVRAFGKVSRSLETLGGIVQGVYPDIRLLVDEADEAAVEAMQRLRFHVRLVGGLVVAALLALPISLAGWWKARRMLSSPRSAEMCHER
;
A
#
# COMPACT_ATOMS: atom_id res chain seq x y z
N MET A 1 20.43 17.07 -1.06
CA MET A 1 19.07 17.62 -0.84
C MET A 1 18.47 18.18 -2.13
N LEU A 2 19.11 19.12 -2.83
CA LEU A 2 18.57 19.74 -4.06
C LEU A 2 18.22 18.76 -5.20
N SER A 3 18.89 17.61 -5.26
CA SER A 3 18.67 16.58 -6.30
C SER A 3 17.40 15.72 -6.10
N LEU A 4 16.75 15.79 -4.94
CA LEU A 4 15.46 15.13 -4.69
C LEU A 4 14.29 16.13 -4.64
N THR A 5 14.56 17.44 -4.70
CA THR A 5 13.53 18.50 -4.65
C THR A 5 12.36 18.28 -5.61
N PRO A 6 12.55 17.82 -6.86
CA PRO A 6 11.43 17.57 -7.77
C PRO A 6 10.40 16.58 -7.20
N TYR A 7 10.84 15.65 -6.35
CA TYR A 7 9.96 14.63 -5.81
C TYR A 7 9.13 15.04 -4.59
N PHE A 8 9.42 16.22 -4.02
CA PHE A 8 8.64 16.81 -2.93
C PHE A 8 7.53 17.75 -3.44
N THR A 9 7.34 17.84 -4.76
CA THR A 9 6.41 18.79 -5.39
C THR A 9 4.96 18.32 -5.39
N SER A 10 4.70 17.02 -5.27
CA SER A 10 3.35 16.45 -5.30
C SER A 10 3.24 15.16 -4.49
N SER A 11 2.00 14.77 -4.14
CA SER A 11 1.72 13.51 -3.46
C SER A 11 2.11 12.29 -4.30
N THR A 12 1.92 12.34 -5.61
CA THR A 12 2.35 11.32 -6.57
C THR A 12 3.86 11.09 -6.51
N GLU A 13 4.65 12.15 -6.53
CA GLU A 13 6.10 11.98 -6.53
C GLU A 13 6.64 11.46 -5.18
N LEU A 14 6.00 11.82 -4.07
CA LEU A 14 6.30 11.22 -2.76
C LEU A 14 5.99 9.72 -2.74
N VAL A 15 4.88 9.31 -3.35
CA VAL A 15 4.53 7.89 -3.50
C VAL A 15 5.54 7.19 -4.39
N ARG A 16 5.97 7.79 -5.51
CA ARG A 16 7.01 7.25 -6.39
C ARG A 16 8.32 7.04 -5.63
N MET A 17 8.78 8.01 -4.85
CA MET A 17 9.97 7.87 -4.01
C MET A 17 9.85 6.71 -3.03
N ARG A 18 8.70 6.60 -2.34
CA ARG A 18 8.44 5.49 -1.41
C ARG A 18 8.47 4.16 -2.14
N HIS A 19 7.76 4.04 -3.25
CA HIS A 19 7.73 2.84 -4.08
C HIS A 19 9.11 2.46 -4.58
N ALA A 20 9.95 3.42 -4.97
CA ALA A 20 11.32 3.15 -5.34
C ALA A 20 12.14 2.60 -4.15
N LEU A 21 11.95 3.15 -2.95
CA LEU A 21 12.65 2.69 -1.74
C LEU A 21 12.32 1.22 -1.39
N VAL A 22 11.06 0.83 -1.54
CA VAL A 22 10.54 -0.52 -1.23
C VAL A 22 10.36 -1.42 -2.45
N LEU A 23 10.99 -1.05 -3.58
CA LEU A 23 10.95 -1.87 -4.78
C LEU A 23 11.68 -3.20 -4.53
N ALA A 24 11.00 -4.32 -4.80
CA ALA A 24 11.62 -5.63 -4.74
C ALA A 24 12.75 -5.76 -5.79
N ASP A 25 13.78 -6.55 -5.46
CA ASP A 25 14.86 -6.83 -6.40
C ASP A 25 14.37 -7.73 -7.53
N GLY A 26 14.49 -7.25 -8.77
CA GLY A 26 13.99 -7.94 -9.96
C GLY A 26 12.46 -7.88 -10.08
N GLY A 27 11.97 -7.16 -11.10
CA GLY A 27 10.55 -7.25 -11.44
C GLY A 27 10.18 -8.68 -11.86
N VAL A 28 8.92 -9.05 -11.66
CA VAL A 28 8.44 -10.37 -12.09
C VAL A 28 8.04 -10.25 -13.55
N LYS A 29 8.74 -10.98 -14.43
CA LYS A 29 8.34 -11.12 -15.84
C LYS A 29 7.14 -12.05 -15.93
N GLY A 30 6.05 -11.55 -16.49
CA GLY A 30 4.80 -12.30 -16.67
C GLY A 30 4.10 -12.70 -15.37
N ASP A 31 3.02 -13.49 -15.52
CA ASP A 31 2.09 -13.80 -14.42
C ASP A 31 2.63 -14.83 -13.40
N ALA A 32 3.68 -15.57 -13.75
CA ALA A 32 4.11 -16.77 -13.01
C ALA A 32 4.49 -16.49 -11.54
N GLY A 33 5.13 -15.35 -11.26
CA GLY A 33 5.50 -14.99 -9.88
C GLY A 33 4.31 -14.56 -9.00
N PHE A 34 3.10 -14.48 -9.56
CA PHE A 34 1.88 -14.09 -8.86
C PHE A 34 0.83 -15.21 -8.80
N ALA A 35 1.11 -16.38 -9.41
CA ALA A 35 0.19 -17.50 -9.55
C ALA A 35 0.14 -18.43 -8.30
N TRP A 36 0.20 -17.86 -7.10
CA TRP A 36 0.12 -18.61 -5.84
C TRP A 36 -1.29 -18.63 -5.27
N THR A 37 -1.58 -19.61 -4.40
CA THR A 37 -2.85 -19.75 -3.68
C THR A 37 -2.62 -19.59 -2.17
N PRO A 38 -3.66 -19.46 -1.33
CA PRO A 38 -3.49 -19.44 0.12
C PRO A 38 -2.82 -20.70 0.71
N ALA A 39 -2.80 -21.82 -0.01
CA ALA A 39 -2.08 -23.02 0.40
C ALA A 39 -0.56 -22.95 0.10
N SER A 40 -0.14 -21.98 -0.71
CA SER A 40 1.23 -21.87 -1.24
C SER A 40 1.71 -20.41 -1.21
N VAL A 41 1.44 -19.69 -0.11
CA VAL A 41 1.83 -18.28 0.03
C VAL A 41 3.36 -18.17 -0.03
N PRO A 42 3.92 -17.24 -0.84
CA PRO A 42 5.36 -17.03 -0.90
C PRO A 42 5.94 -16.69 0.48
N PRO A 43 7.11 -17.23 0.84
CA PRO A 43 7.66 -17.10 2.21
C PRO A 43 8.03 -15.67 2.60
N ASP A 44 8.24 -14.80 1.61
CA ASP A 44 8.58 -13.38 1.79
C ASP A 44 7.38 -12.45 1.64
N TYR A 45 6.18 -12.99 1.42
CA TYR A 45 4.95 -12.20 1.45
C TYR A 45 4.66 -11.78 2.89
N LEU A 46 4.45 -10.49 3.14
CA LEU A 46 4.08 -10.01 4.47
C LEU A 46 2.61 -10.37 4.77
N LEU A 47 2.43 -11.61 5.19
CA LEU A 47 1.15 -12.13 5.63
C LEU A 47 0.79 -11.55 7.00
N GLU A 48 -0.48 -11.19 7.18
CA GLU A 48 -0.99 -10.72 8.46
C GLU A 48 -0.80 -11.76 9.57
N GLY A 49 -0.19 -11.32 10.69
CA GLY A 49 0.04 -12.15 11.88
C GLY A 49 -0.50 -11.57 13.18
N ALA A 50 -1.00 -10.32 13.16
CA ALA A 50 -1.58 -9.67 14.34
C ALA A 50 -3.07 -9.97 14.44
N ALA A 51 -3.57 -10.00 15.68
CA ALA A 51 -5.00 -10.11 15.94
C ALA A 51 -5.76 -8.91 15.35
N PRO A 52 -6.93 -9.13 14.71
CA PRO A 52 -7.80 -8.04 14.29
C PRO A 52 -8.21 -7.17 15.47
N TYR A 53 -8.45 -5.88 15.20
CA TYR A 53 -9.06 -5.02 16.21
C TYR A 53 -10.46 -5.51 16.58
N PRO A 54 -10.89 -5.45 17.86
CA PRO A 54 -12.23 -5.91 18.28
C PRO A 54 -13.38 -5.29 17.49
N GLU A 55 -13.21 -4.03 17.04
CA GLU A 55 -14.18 -3.33 16.19
C GLU A 55 -14.39 -4.03 14.84
N PHE A 56 -13.34 -4.58 14.23
CA PHE A 56 -13.46 -5.32 12.97
C PHE A 56 -14.14 -6.67 13.18
N SER A 57 -13.80 -7.40 14.24
CA SER A 57 -14.48 -8.64 14.62
C SER A 57 -15.98 -8.42 14.88
N ALA A 58 -16.33 -7.35 15.62
CA ALA A 58 -17.73 -7.01 15.88
C ALA A 58 -18.52 -6.70 14.59
N VAL A 59 -17.89 -6.10 13.58
CA VAL A 59 -18.51 -5.88 12.26
C VAL A 59 -18.74 -7.20 11.55
N VAL A 60 -17.74 -8.08 11.51
CA VAL A 60 -17.84 -9.42 10.91
C VAL A 60 -18.97 -10.22 11.52
N ASP A 61 -19.09 -10.21 12.85
CA ASP A 61 -20.16 -10.90 13.58
C ASP A 61 -21.52 -10.31 13.27
N ARG A 62 -21.65 -8.97 13.30
CA ARG A 62 -22.91 -8.27 12.99
C ARG A 62 -23.39 -8.50 11.57
N LEU A 63 -22.47 -8.61 10.61
CA LEU A 63 -22.79 -8.92 9.22
C LEU A 63 -23.15 -10.40 9.02
N GLY A 64 -22.96 -11.26 10.03
CA GLY A 64 -23.27 -12.69 9.95
C GLY A 64 -22.40 -13.44 8.94
N LEU A 65 -21.16 -12.97 8.68
CA LEU A 65 -20.33 -13.49 7.59
C LEU A 65 -20.03 -14.99 7.74
N ALA A 66 -19.92 -15.48 8.98
CA ALA A 66 -19.69 -16.90 9.25
C ALA A 66 -20.80 -17.82 8.73
N ALA A 67 -22.05 -17.33 8.65
CA ALA A 67 -23.21 -18.09 8.17
C ALA A 67 -23.36 -18.08 6.64
N MET A 68 -22.59 -17.27 5.93
CA MET A 68 -22.65 -17.18 4.46
C MET A 68 -21.95 -18.36 3.80
N SER A 69 -22.50 -18.77 2.65
CA SER A 69 -22.14 -20.02 1.98
C SER A 69 -20.81 -19.96 1.24
N SER A 70 -20.37 -18.75 0.85
CA SER A 70 -19.11 -18.56 0.13
C SER A 70 -18.32 -17.33 0.56
N ASP A 71 -17.01 -17.34 0.28
CA ASP A 71 -16.14 -16.18 0.47
C ASP A 71 -16.55 -15.01 -0.41
N TRP A 72 -17.12 -15.27 -1.59
CA TRP A 72 -17.66 -14.22 -2.46
C TRP A 72 -18.88 -13.54 -1.85
N GLU A 73 -19.83 -14.29 -1.30
CA GLU A 73 -20.98 -13.71 -0.57
C GLU A 73 -20.51 -12.84 0.60
N ARG A 74 -19.49 -13.29 1.35
CA ARG A 74 -18.90 -12.51 2.43
C ARG A 74 -18.24 -11.23 1.90
N ALA A 75 -17.51 -11.31 0.79
CA ALA A 75 -16.91 -10.16 0.14
C ALA A 75 -17.96 -9.15 -0.35
N LEU A 76 -19.08 -9.61 -0.90
CA LEU A 76 -20.22 -8.76 -1.27
C LEU A 76 -20.86 -8.10 -0.04
N ALA A 77 -21.02 -8.81 1.07
CA ALA A 77 -21.56 -8.24 2.31
C ALA A 77 -20.62 -7.19 2.91
N ILE A 78 -19.31 -7.44 2.95
CA ILE A 78 -18.31 -6.44 3.35
C ILE A 78 -18.38 -5.22 2.41
N SER A 79 -18.51 -5.45 1.10
CA SER A 79 -18.63 -4.37 0.12
C SER A 79 -19.88 -3.53 0.36
N GLY A 80 -21.01 -4.19 0.58
CA GLY A 80 -22.28 -3.54 0.91
C GLY A 80 -22.22 -2.72 2.20
N HIS A 81 -21.48 -3.18 3.22
CA HIS A 81 -21.25 -2.43 4.45
C HIS A 81 -20.46 -1.15 4.18
N LEU A 82 -19.32 -1.24 3.50
CA LEU A 82 -18.45 -0.08 3.26
C LEU A 82 -19.06 0.92 2.28
N LEU A 83 -19.76 0.45 1.25
CA LEU A 83 -20.36 1.29 0.20
C LEU A 83 -21.76 1.79 0.56
N GLY A 84 -22.52 1.04 1.34
CA GLY A 84 -23.91 1.34 1.68
C GLY A 84 -24.08 2.21 2.93
N SER A 85 -23.03 2.40 3.73
CA SER A 85 -23.13 3.15 4.99
C SER A 85 -23.46 4.64 4.78
N ARG A 86 -23.05 5.23 3.65
CA ARG A 86 -23.33 6.63 3.30
C ARG A 86 -23.65 6.79 1.81
N PRO A 87 -24.67 7.59 1.44
CA PRO A 87 -25.09 7.75 0.05
C PRO A 87 -24.14 8.63 -0.78
N VAL A 88 -23.37 9.51 -0.12
CA VAL A 88 -22.47 10.47 -0.75
C VAL A 88 -21.09 10.29 -0.17
N MET A 89 -20.09 10.31 -1.05
CA MET A 89 -18.69 10.35 -0.64
C MET A 89 -18.15 11.77 -0.68
N SER A 90 -17.34 12.11 0.32
CA SER A 90 -16.71 13.43 0.44
C SER A 90 -15.26 13.34 0.91
N GLY A 91 -14.52 14.44 0.79
CA GLY A 91 -13.13 14.51 1.23
C GLY A 91 -12.13 13.83 0.28
N GLY A 92 -10.91 13.63 0.79
CA GLY A 92 -9.80 12.99 0.08
C GLY A 92 -9.25 11.79 0.84
N ALA A 93 -7.98 11.46 0.60
CA ALA A 93 -7.27 10.41 1.34
C ALA A 93 -7.32 10.70 2.85
N ILE A 94 -7.78 9.73 3.65
CA ILE A 94 -8.02 9.91 5.09
C ILE A 94 -6.72 10.16 5.85
N GLN A 95 -5.62 9.51 5.42
CA GLN A 95 -4.30 9.63 6.04
C GLN A 95 -4.37 9.35 7.55
N SER A 96 -4.97 8.21 7.92
CA SER A 96 -5.14 7.80 9.31
C SER A 96 -4.79 6.34 9.59
N ASP A 97 -4.82 5.99 10.88
CA ASP A 97 -4.72 4.60 11.32
C ASP A 97 -5.92 3.79 10.82
N LEU A 98 -5.82 2.46 10.87
CA LEU A 98 -6.82 1.59 10.25
C LEU A 98 -8.23 1.74 10.87
N ARG A 99 -8.32 2.00 12.19
CA ARG A 99 -9.61 2.13 12.90
C ARG A 99 -10.28 3.46 12.59
N ASP A 100 -9.52 4.55 12.65
CA ASP A 100 -10.05 5.86 12.28
C ASP A 100 -10.42 5.90 10.79
N THR A 101 -9.62 5.26 9.92
CA THR A 101 -9.95 5.09 8.51
C THR A 101 -11.28 4.36 8.32
N TYR A 102 -11.49 3.24 9.02
CA TYR A 102 -12.76 2.51 8.99
C TYR A 102 -13.93 3.40 9.42
N ARG A 103 -13.83 4.07 10.58
CA ARG A 103 -14.89 4.96 11.10
C ARG A 103 -15.20 6.10 10.15
N ARG A 104 -14.20 6.75 9.58
CA ARG A 104 -14.42 7.85 8.61
C ARG A 104 -15.11 7.36 7.33
N ILE A 105 -14.82 6.16 6.86
CA ILE A 105 -15.55 5.55 5.74
C ILE A 105 -17.03 5.36 6.12
N VAL A 106 -17.32 4.64 7.20
CA VAL A 106 -18.71 4.24 7.52
C VAL A 106 -19.53 5.37 8.12
N ASP A 107 -18.94 6.20 8.97
CA ASP A 107 -19.64 7.26 9.69
C ASP A 107 -19.67 8.57 8.90
N LYS A 108 -18.74 8.81 7.97
CA LYS A 108 -18.66 10.10 7.25
C LYS A 108 -18.70 9.98 5.73
N GLY A 109 -18.56 8.77 5.17
CA GLY A 109 -18.51 8.59 3.72
C GLY A 109 -17.22 9.15 3.13
N GLU A 110 -16.14 9.18 3.91
CA GLU A 110 -14.86 9.74 3.47
C GLU A 110 -13.93 8.65 2.94
N GLY A 111 -12.89 9.06 2.21
CA GLY A 111 -11.77 8.19 1.85
C GLY A 111 -11.50 8.08 0.36
N TYR A 112 -10.35 7.50 0.06
CA TYR A 112 -9.86 7.23 -1.28
C TYR A 112 -9.72 5.73 -1.55
N CYS A 113 -9.36 5.32 -2.78
CA CYS A 113 -9.28 3.90 -3.14
C CYS A 113 -8.40 3.09 -2.17
N GLY A 114 -7.22 3.60 -1.83
CA GLY A 114 -6.32 2.96 -0.86
C GLY A 114 -6.92 2.80 0.55
N ASP A 115 -7.74 3.75 1.01
CA ASP A 115 -8.40 3.68 2.32
C ASP A 115 -9.42 2.53 2.34
N PHE A 116 -10.24 2.43 1.29
CA PHE A 116 -11.23 1.37 1.13
C PHE A 116 -10.58 0.00 1.00
N VAL A 117 -9.49 -0.12 0.23
CA VAL A 117 -8.76 -1.39 0.11
C VAL A 117 -8.17 -1.83 1.45
N ARG A 118 -7.56 -0.91 2.22
CA ARG A 118 -7.01 -1.23 3.55
C ARG A 118 -8.09 -1.74 4.51
N VAL A 119 -9.23 -1.04 4.56
CA VAL A 119 -10.33 -1.40 5.46
C VAL A 119 -11.03 -2.69 5.01
N PHE A 120 -11.27 -2.86 3.71
CA PHE A 120 -11.80 -4.11 3.16
C PHE A 120 -10.88 -5.28 3.50
N THR A 121 -9.56 -5.11 3.33
CA THR A 121 -8.55 -6.13 3.66
C THR A 121 -8.62 -6.50 5.14
N GLY A 122 -8.73 -5.52 6.04
CA GLY A 122 -8.90 -5.78 7.47
C GLY A 122 -10.16 -6.57 7.80
N LEU A 123 -11.30 -6.23 7.19
CA LEU A 123 -12.57 -6.96 7.39
C LEU A 123 -12.51 -8.38 6.80
N ALA A 124 -11.90 -8.54 5.62
CA ALA A 124 -11.71 -9.84 5.00
C ALA A 124 -10.83 -10.77 5.86
N ILE A 125 -9.72 -10.25 6.38
CA ILE A 125 -8.84 -10.98 7.31
C ILE A 125 -9.60 -11.35 8.59
N ALA A 126 -10.33 -10.41 9.19
CA ALA A 126 -11.14 -10.67 10.38
C ALA A 126 -12.22 -11.74 10.14
N ALA A 127 -12.70 -11.89 8.90
CA ALA A 127 -13.65 -12.90 8.47
C ALA A 127 -13.00 -14.23 8.01
N GLY A 128 -11.66 -14.34 8.09
CA GLY A 128 -10.91 -15.52 7.63
C GLY A 128 -10.91 -15.71 6.12
N ILE A 129 -11.08 -14.64 5.34
CA ILE A 129 -11.04 -14.65 3.87
C ILE A 129 -9.61 -14.32 3.44
N PRO A 130 -8.92 -15.22 2.71
CA PRO A 130 -7.61 -14.89 2.16
C PRO A 130 -7.75 -13.76 1.13
N VAL A 131 -6.93 -12.73 1.28
CA VAL A 131 -7.00 -11.50 0.48
C VAL A 131 -5.60 -10.98 0.18
N ARG A 132 -5.42 -10.42 -1.01
CA ARG A 132 -4.22 -9.68 -1.42
C ARG A 132 -4.64 -8.41 -2.17
N ALA A 133 -3.67 -7.57 -2.56
CA ALA A 133 -3.95 -6.33 -3.26
C ALA A 133 -3.23 -6.26 -4.60
N TRP A 134 -3.86 -5.59 -5.56
CA TRP A 134 -3.26 -5.22 -6.84
C TRP A 134 -3.42 -3.74 -7.06
N ALA A 135 -2.42 -3.11 -7.66
CA ALA A 135 -2.48 -1.72 -8.05
C ALA A 135 -1.97 -1.55 -9.48
N PHE A 136 -2.38 -0.45 -10.10
CA PHE A 136 -1.75 0.06 -11.29
C PHE A 136 -1.56 1.57 -11.19
N SER A 137 -0.73 2.11 -12.06
CA SER A 137 -0.54 3.56 -12.20
C SER A 137 -0.54 4.01 -13.66
N PHE A 138 -0.56 5.32 -13.87
CA PHE A 138 -0.41 5.96 -15.19
C PHE A 138 0.82 6.85 -15.29
N ASP A 139 1.58 6.93 -14.21
CA ASP A 139 2.57 7.96 -13.97
C ASP A 139 3.96 7.37 -13.71
N GLY A 140 4.23 6.11 -14.07
CA GLY A 140 5.51 5.43 -13.84
C GLY A 140 5.64 4.92 -12.41
N PHE A 141 4.63 4.17 -11.94
CA PHE A 141 4.57 3.58 -10.60
C PHE A 141 4.51 4.61 -9.45
N GLY A 142 4.11 5.85 -9.74
CA GLY A 142 3.98 6.96 -8.79
C GLY A 142 2.65 6.99 -8.03
N GLY A 143 1.77 6.02 -8.26
CA GLY A 143 0.54 5.86 -7.48
C GLY A 143 -0.64 6.73 -7.95
N HIS A 144 -0.48 7.53 -9.01
CA HIS A 144 -1.64 8.05 -9.74
C HIS A 144 -2.26 6.92 -10.57
N GLY A 145 -3.28 6.28 -10.02
CA GLY A 145 -3.96 5.14 -10.61
C GLY A 145 -4.99 4.57 -9.65
N HIS A 146 -5.04 3.25 -9.54
CA HIS A 146 -6.02 2.55 -8.72
C HIS A 146 -5.41 1.37 -7.98
N ILE A 147 -6.07 0.95 -6.90
CA ILE A 147 -5.73 -0.24 -6.12
C ILE A 147 -7.01 -1.00 -5.78
N TRP A 148 -6.93 -2.33 -5.80
CA TRP A 148 -8.02 -3.26 -5.55
C TRP A 148 -7.62 -4.33 -4.55
N PRO A 149 -8.54 -4.78 -3.69
CA PRO A 149 -8.46 -6.09 -3.08
C PRO A 149 -8.80 -7.20 -4.09
N GLU A 150 -8.17 -8.34 -3.90
CA GLU A 150 -8.46 -9.59 -4.59
C GLU A 150 -8.58 -10.70 -3.54
N ILE A 151 -9.73 -11.37 -3.49
CA ILE A 151 -10.02 -12.41 -2.49
C ILE A 151 -9.90 -13.79 -3.10
N TRP A 152 -9.45 -14.77 -2.33
CA TRP A 152 -9.51 -16.17 -2.72
C TRP A 152 -10.88 -16.73 -2.35
N ASN A 153 -11.64 -17.14 -3.35
CA ASN A 153 -12.89 -17.83 -3.13
C ASN A 153 -12.62 -19.33 -3.01
N ARG A 154 -12.67 -19.85 -1.78
CA ARG A 154 -12.41 -21.27 -1.51
C ARG A 154 -13.40 -22.20 -2.20
N GLN A 155 -14.65 -21.76 -2.37
CA GLN A 155 -15.70 -22.57 -3.00
C GLN A 155 -15.45 -22.74 -4.50
N LEU A 156 -14.80 -21.76 -5.14
CA LEU A 156 -14.45 -21.81 -6.57
C LEU A 156 -12.97 -22.17 -6.82
N GLY A 157 -12.14 -22.23 -5.78
CA GLY A 157 -10.71 -22.47 -5.90
C GLY A 157 -9.99 -21.43 -6.77
N ARG A 158 -10.40 -20.15 -6.71
CA ARG A 158 -9.83 -19.09 -7.55
C ARG A 158 -9.81 -17.73 -6.87
N TRP A 159 -8.91 -16.86 -7.35
CA TRP A 159 -8.89 -15.44 -7.01
C TRP A 159 -10.03 -14.68 -7.71
N GLN A 160 -10.58 -13.67 -7.04
CA GLN A 160 -11.64 -12.81 -7.55
C GLN A 160 -11.38 -11.35 -7.16
N LEU A 161 -11.32 -10.46 -8.14
CA LEU A 161 -11.05 -9.04 -7.98
C LEU A 161 -12.30 -8.31 -7.47
N VAL A 162 -12.12 -7.43 -6.48
CA VAL A 162 -13.20 -6.65 -5.90
C VAL A 162 -12.91 -5.16 -6.07
N GLY A 163 -13.68 -4.48 -6.91
CA GLY A 163 -13.60 -3.04 -7.17
C GLY A 163 -14.25 -2.18 -6.08
N ILE A 164 -13.81 -2.35 -4.84
CA ILE A 164 -14.51 -1.83 -3.64
C ILE A 164 -14.75 -0.32 -3.66
N PHE A 165 -13.82 0.50 -4.17
CA PHE A 165 -13.99 1.96 -4.18
C PHE A 165 -14.89 2.46 -5.30
N ASN A 166 -14.87 1.76 -6.42
CA ASN A 166 -15.60 2.12 -7.63
C ASN A 166 -16.89 1.29 -7.79
N ASN A 167 -17.31 0.56 -6.75
CA ASN A 167 -18.54 -0.21 -6.66
C ASN A 167 -18.76 -1.19 -7.84
N HIS A 168 -17.74 -1.96 -8.23
CA HIS A 168 -17.91 -2.95 -9.29
C HIS A 168 -16.98 -4.16 -9.17
N TYR A 169 -17.22 -5.15 -10.00
CA TYR A 169 -16.32 -6.25 -10.30
C TYR A 169 -16.44 -6.59 -11.80
N PHE A 170 -15.49 -7.35 -12.31
CA PHE A 170 -15.45 -7.71 -13.73
C PHE A 170 -15.78 -9.18 -13.92
N VAL A 171 -16.55 -9.48 -14.96
CA VAL A 171 -16.87 -10.84 -15.40
C VAL A 171 -16.54 -11.00 -16.87
N GLY A 172 -16.17 -12.22 -17.27
CA GLY A 172 -16.06 -12.60 -18.68
C GLY A 172 -17.37 -13.14 -19.25
N ALA A 173 -17.26 -13.92 -20.32
CA ALA A 173 -18.40 -14.58 -20.98
C ALA A 173 -19.18 -15.52 -20.04
N GLU A 174 -18.49 -16.20 -19.12
CA GLU A 174 -19.08 -17.18 -18.20
C GLU A 174 -19.83 -16.56 -17.00
N ASN A 175 -19.92 -15.22 -16.89
CA ASN A 175 -20.49 -14.53 -15.74
C ASN A 175 -19.80 -14.79 -14.38
N VAL A 176 -18.60 -15.36 -14.38
CA VAL A 176 -17.82 -15.58 -13.15
C VAL A 176 -16.91 -14.38 -12.88
N PRO A 177 -16.84 -13.87 -11.62
CA PRO A 177 -15.91 -12.80 -11.27
C PRO A 177 -14.46 -13.19 -11.56
N LEU A 178 -13.76 -12.32 -12.28
CA LEU A 178 -12.37 -12.51 -12.70
C LEU A 178 -11.39 -12.15 -11.60
N SER A 179 -10.23 -12.81 -11.59
CA SER A 179 -9.03 -12.35 -10.89
C SER A 179 -8.44 -11.09 -11.56
N ALA A 180 -7.51 -10.43 -10.88
CA ALA A 180 -6.83 -9.23 -11.36
C ALA A 180 -6.04 -9.51 -12.64
N LEU A 181 -5.32 -10.64 -12.69
CA LEU A 181 -4.54 -11.03 -13.85
C LEU A 181 -5.42 -11.48 -15.02
N GLU A 182 -6.52 -12.19 -14.75
CA GLU A 182 -7.51 -12.52 -15.79
C GLU A 182 -8.15 -11.25 -16.36
N PHE A 183 -8.49 -10.28 -15.52
CA PHE A 183 -9.00 -8.99 -15.95
C PHE A 183 -7.98 -8.23 -16.82
N ARG A 184 -6.73 -8.10 -16.36
CA ARG A 184 -5.66 -7.45 -17.14
C ARG A 184 -5.47 -8.13 -18.50
N ARG A 185 -5.41 -9.46 -18.52
CA ARG A 185 -5.24 -10.25 -19.74
C ARG A 185 -6.40 -10.05 -20.71
N ALA A 186 -7.63 -10.15 -20.23
CA ALA A 186 -8.81 -9.90 -21.04
C ALA A 186 -8.83 -8.47 -21.61
N MET A 187 -8.40 -7.47 -20.85
CA MET A 187 -8.27 -6.09 -21.36
C MET A 187 -7.23 -5.94 -22.48
N LEU A 188 -6.19 -6.77 -22.50
CA LEU A 188 -5.15 -6.77 -23.53
C LEU A 188 -5.55 -7.58 -24.77
N GLU A 189 -6.24 -8.70 -24.59
CA GLU A 189 -6.49 -9.70 -25.64
C GLU A 189 -7.91 -9.61 -26.24
N ASP A 190 -8.94 -9.52 -25.40
CA ASP A 190 -10.35 -9.54 -25.81
C ASP A 190 -11.22 -8.73 -24.84
N SER A 191 -11.14 -7.40 -24.96
CA SER A 191 -11.92 -6.52 -24.09
C SER A 191 -13.43 -6.54 -24.37
N ALA A 192 -13.87 -7.12 -25.50
CA ALA A 192 -15.27 -7.12 -25.91
C ALA A 192 -16.14 -8.10 -25.10
N SER A 193 -15.53 -9.15 -24.55
CA SER A 193 -16.23 -10.13 -23.70
C SER A 193 -16.34 -9.72 -22.23
N LEU A 194 -15.68 -8.63 -21.83
CA LEU A 194 -15.71 -8.11 -20.48
C LEU A 194 -17.00 -7.34 -20.19
N ARG A 195 -17.54 -7.56 -18.99
CA ARG A 195 -18.66 -6.80 -18.47
C ARG A 195 -18.37 -6.32 -17.06
N VAL A 196 -18.86 -5.13 -16.76
CA VAL A 196 -18.84 -4.56 -15.41
C VAL A 196 -20.12 -4.94 -14.70
N MET A 197 -19.98 -5.45 -13.48
CA MET A 197 -21.10 -5.78 -12.60
C MET A 197 -21.00 -4.96 -11.31
N THR A 198 -22.13 -4.62 -10.69
CA THR A 198 -22.17 -3.77 -9.49
C THR A 198 -22.06 -4.60 -8.20
N LEU A 199 -21.25 -4.14 -7.24
CA LEU A 199 -21.12 -4.81 -5.92
C LEU A 199 -22.33 -4.52 -5.02
N GLN A 200 -22.73 -3.26 -4.92
CA GLN A 200 -23.86 -2.77 -4.13
C GLN A 200 -24.75 -1.84 -4.98
N PRO A 201 -25.88 -2.34 -5.52
CA PRO A 201 -26.76 -1.56 -6.41
C PRO A 201 -27.27 -0.24 -5.82
N ALA A 202 -27.45 -0.17 -4.50
CA ALA A 202 -27.94 1.04 -3.83
C ALA A 202 -26.86 2.10 -3.58
N ALA A 203 -25.58 1.77 -3.79
CA ALA A 203 -24.47 2.69 -3.58
C ALA A 203 -24.12 3.45 -4.86
N ARG A 204 -23.37 4.55 -4.72
CA ARG A 204 -22.93 5.35 -5.88
C ARG A 204 -22.14 4.48 -6.88
N PRO A 205 -22.30 4.70 -8.19
CA PRO A 205 -21.41 4.09 -9.16
C PRO A 205 -19.99 4.68 -9.03
N GLY A 206 -18.97 3.90 -9.36
CA GLY A 206 -17.60 4.41 -9.49
C GLY A 206 -17.43 5.35 -10.68
N PHE A 207 -18.01 4.96 -11.82
CA PHE A 207 -18.07 5.75 -13.05
C PHE A 207 -19.52 5.91 -13.48
N VAL A 208 -19.96 7.15 -13.68
CA VAL A 208 -21.30 7.45 -14.21
C VAL A 208 -21.39 7.06 -15.69
N VAL A 209 -20.27 7.19 -16.43
CA VAL A 209 -20.16 6.82 -17.84
C VAL A 209 -19.20 5.65 -17.94
N GLU A 210 -19.70 4.48 -18.30
CA GLU A 210 -18.94 3.23 -18.32
C GLU A 210 -17.71 3.30 -19.23
N GLU A 211 -17.83 3.90 -20.41
CA GLU A 211 -16.73 4.09 -21.36
C GLU A 211 -15.54 4.82 -20.74
N LYS A 212 -15.78 5.84 -19.90
CA LYS A 212 -14.72 6.53 -19.17
C LYS A 212 -14.02 5.62 -18.15
N GLY A 213 -14.75 4.66 -17.58
CA GLY A 213 -14.19 3.62 -16.72
C GLY A 213 -13.26 2.70 -17.51
N TRP A 214 -13.68 2.26 -18.69
CA TRP A 214 -12.84 1.46 -19.58
C TRP A 214 -11.58 2.20 -20.03
N ASP A 215 -11.70 3.45 -20.46
CA ASP A 215 -10.56 4.31 -20.81
C ASP A 215 -9.60 4.46 -19.63
N TYR A 216 -10.14 4.65 -18.42
CA TYR A 216 -9.36 4.75 -17.20
C TYR A 216 -8.54 3.47 -16.94
N TYR A 217 -9.12 2.29 -17.10
CA TYR A 217 -8.37 1.03 -16.91
C TYR A 217 -7.35 0.78 -18.01
N ARG A 218 -7.67 1.07 -19.28
CA ARG A 218 -6.73 0.90 -20.41
C ARG A 218 -5.44 1.68 -20.21
N ARG A 219 -5.53 2.91 -19.69
CA ARG A 219 -4.36 3.76 -19.41
C ARG A 219 -3.35 3.13 -18.44
N GLY A 220 -3.80 2.19 -17.60
CA GLY A 220 -2.99 1.64 -16.52
C GLY A 220 -2.43 0.25 -16.79
N LEU A 221 -2.78 -0.38 -17.92
CA LEU A 221 -2.48 -1.80 -18.19
C LEU A 221 -0.99 -2.13 -18.13
N GLY A 222 -0.11 -1.20 -18.52
CA GLY A 222 1.34 -1.40 -18.50
C GLY A 222 1.94 -1.41 -17.09
N GLN A 223 1.42 -0.58 -16.18
CA GLN A 223 2.11 -0.30 -14.92
C GLN A 223 1.44 -0.97 -13.73
N TRP A 224 1.22 -2.29 -13.82
CA TRP A 224 0.66 -3.09 -12.74
C TRP A 224 1.72 -3.50 -11.72
N TYR A 225 1.35 -3.52 -10.45
CA TYR A 225 2.21 -3.95 -9.36
C TYR A 225 1.38 -4.45 -8.18
N MET A 226 2.00 -5.30 -7.37
CA MET A 226 1.42 -5.84 -6.14
C MET A 226 2.19 -5.28 -4.94
N PRO A 227 1.51 -4.59 -3.99
CA PRO A 227 2.00 -4.50 -2.62
C PRO A 227 2.15 -5.93 -2.06
N TRP A 228 3.37 -6.31 -1.71
CA TRP A 228 3.76 -7.67 -1.33
C TRP A 228 3.43 -8.00 0.13
N GLY A 229 2.18 -7.76 0.51
CA GLY A 229 1.65 -8.03 1.84
C GLY A 229 0.18 -7.68 1.99
N ASN A 230 -0.44 -8.21 3.04
CA ASN A 230 -1.79 -7.88 3.47
C ASN A 230 -1.85 -7.55 4.97
N ASN A 231 -0.70 -7.34 5.61
CA ASN A 231 -0.47 -7.19 7.05
C ASN A 231 -0.94 -5.84 7.63
N VAL A 232 -2.18 -5.43 7.32
CA VAL A 232 -2.76 -4.13 7.69
C VAL A 232 -2.86 -3.89 9.20
N PHE A 233 -3.11 -4.91 10.01
CA PHE A 233 -3.12 -4.85 11.47
C PHE A 233 -1.70 -4.88 12.04
N SER A 234 -0.83 -5.79 11.58
CA SER A 234 0.57 -5.84 12.04
C SER A 234 1.28 -4.52 11.77
N TYR A 235 1.06 -3.92 10.60
CA TYR A 235 1.57 -2.60 10.25
C TYR A 235 1.06 -1.54 11.24
N ASP A 236 -0.25 -1.43 11.42
CA ASP A 236 -0.87 -0.39 12.27
C ASP A 236 -0.51 -0.53 13.76
N GLN A 237 -0.24 -1.75 14.21
CA GLN A 237 0.13 -2.07 15.60
C GLN A 237 1.65 -1.95 15.87
N ALA A 238 2.48 -1.84 14.83
CA ALA A 238 3.92 -1.76 14.95
C ALA A 238 4.38 -0.54 15.77
N LEU A 239 5.40 -0.74 16.62
CA LEU A 239 5.87 0.28 17.55
C LEU A 239 6.31 1.58 16.85
N LEU A 240 7.15 1.49 15.82
CA LEU A 240 7.66 2.67 15.11
C LEU A 240 6.55 3.36 14.32
N VAL A 241 5.63 2.60 13.71
CA VAL A 241 4.45 3.13 13.01
C VAL A 241 3.61 3.97 13.98
N ARG A 242 3.25 3.40 15.14
CA ARG A 242 2.44 4.10 16.15
C ARG A 242 3.14 5.32 16.76
N ALA A 243 4.45 5.22 16.98
CA ALA A 243 5.22 6.33 17.54
C ALA A 243 5.33 7.49 16.54
N PHE A 244 5.67 7.18 15.29
CA PHE A 244 5.93 8.19 14.26
C PHE A 244 4.67 8.72 13.59
N GLY A 245 3.58 7.94 13.52
CA GLY A 245 2.29 8.37 12.98
C GLY A 245 1.62 9.51 13.75
N LYS A 246 2.01 9.73 15.01
CA LYS A 246 1.61 10.91 15.79
C LYS A 246 2.30 12.20 15.32
N VAL A 247 3.41 12.09 14.61
CA VAL A 247 4.21 13.22 14.13
C VAL A 247 3.90 13.52 12.68
N SER A 248 4.01 12.53 11.79
CA SER A 248 3.61 12.66 10.37
C SER A 248 3.44 11.30 9.70
N ARG A 249 2.68 11.26 8.60
CA ARG A 249 2.52 10.04 7.79
C ARG A 249 3.78 9.60 7.04
N SER A 250 4.63 10.54 6.65
CA SER A 250 5.92 10.21 6.05
C SER A 250 6.83 9.51 7.05
N LEU A 251 6.88 9.97 8.30
CA LEU A 251 7.64 9.31 9.35
C LEU A 251 7.04 7.96 9.75
N GLU A 252 5.72 7.85 9.81
CA GLU A 252 5.04 6.56 10.01
C GLU A 252 5.48 5.52 9.00
N THR A 253 5.40 5.87 7.71
CA THR A 253 5.78 5.00 6.61
C THR A 253 7.25 4.60 6.72
N LEU A 254 8.13 5.56 7.00
CA LEU A 254 9.56 5.27 7.21
C LEU A 254 9.77 4.33 8.40
N GLY A 255 9.03 4.54 9.49
CA GLY A 255 9.05 3.65 10.66
C GLY A 255 8.64 2.22 10.30
N GLY A 256 7.60 2.06 9.48
CA GLY A 256 7.17 0.76 8.99
C GLY A 256 8.22 0.08 8.11
N ILE A 257 8.88 0.83 7.23
CA ILE A 257 9.97 0.32 6.38
C ILE A 257 11.15 -0.13 7.25
N VAL A 258 11.61 0.71 8.17
CA VAL A 258 12.72 0.41 9.08
C VAL A 258 12.42 -0.79 9.98
N GLN A 259 11.17 -0.92 10.44
CA GLN A 259 10.74 -2.06 11.26
C GLN A 259 10.48 -3.34 10.44
N GLY A 260 10.48 -3.27 9.11
CA GLY A 260 10.25 -4.43 8.23
C GLY A 260 8.79 -4.88 8.17
N VAL A 261 7.84 -3.99 8.49
CA VAL A 261 6.39 -4.27 8.42
C VAL A 261 5.70 -3.56 7.25
N TYR A 262 6.41 -2.71 6.51
CA TYR A 262 5.90 -2.12 5.28
C TYR A 262 6.16 -3.07 4.10
N PRO A 263 5.14 -3.45 3.32
CA PRO A 263 5.33 -4.37 2.21
C PRO A 263 6.14 -3.74 1.08
N ASP A 264 7.05 -4.53 0.52
CA ASP A 264 7.69 -4.19 -0.74
C ASP A 264 6.66 -4.12 -1.87
N ILE A 265 7.03 -3.53 -3.00
CA ILE A 265 6.24 -3.61 -4.23
C ILE A 265 6.91 -4.51 -5.26
N ARG A 266 6.11 -5.37 -5.90
CA ARG A 266 6.55 -6.18 -7.04
C ARG A 266 5.86 -5.71 -8.30
N LEU A 267 6.66 -5.28 -9.26
CA LEU A 267 6.18 -4.86 -10.57
C LEU A 267 5.87 -6.09 -11.41
N LEU A 268 4.72 -6.07 -12.10
CA LEU A 268 4.46 -6.94 -13.23
C LEU A 268 5.09 -6.28 -14.45
N VAL A 269 6.23 -6.81 -14.90
CA VAL A 269 7.02 -6.17 -15.96
C VAL A 269 6.57 -6.66 -17.32
N ASP A 270 6.25 -5.69 -18.18
CA ASP A 270 5.96 -5.85 -19.61
C ASP A 270 7.07 -5.17 -20.44
N GLU A 271 7.26 -5.60 -21.69
CA GLU A 271 8.27 -5.02 -22.58
C GLU A 271 8.00 -3.52 -22.85
N ALA A 272 6.72 -3.13 -22.87
CA ALA A 272 6.32 -1.74 -23.07
C ALA A 272 6.74 -0.79 -21.94
N ASP A 273 7.05 -1.31 -20.75
CA ASP A 273 7.28 -0.52 -19.54
C ASP A 273 8.74 -0.52 -19.06
N GLU A 274 9.68 -1.06 -19.85
CA GLU A 274 11.10 -1.15 -19.48
C GLU A 274 11.68 0.20 -19.05
N ALA A 275 11.39 1.27 -19.79
CA ALA A 275 11.86 2.62 -19.46
C ALA A 275 11.34 3.12 -18.09
N ALA A 276 10.10 2.80 -17.74
CA ALA A 276 9.51 3.16 -16.45
C ALA A 276 10.11 2.34 -15.30
N VAL A 277 10.35 1.05 -15.53
CA VAL A 277 11.04 0.17 -14.58
C VAL A 277 12.45 0.65 -14.32
N GLU A 278 13.22 0.97 -15.35
CA GLU A 278 14.56 1.54 -15.20
C GLU A 278 14.55 2.88 -14.46
N ALA A 279 13.58 3.75 -14.72
CA ALA A 279 13.43 5.01 -14.01
C ALA A 279 13.22 4.79 -12.51
N MET A 280 12.41 3.79 -12.13
CA MET A 280 12.20 3.39 -10.74
C MET A 280 13.48 2.84 -10.10
N GLN A 281 14.26 2.04 -10.82
CA GLN A 281 15.54 1.52 -10.33
C GLN A 281 16.57 2.63 -10.13
N ARG A 282 16.69 3.56 -11.08
CA ARG A 282 17.54 4.77 -10.95
C ARG A 282 17.12 5.60 -9.75
N LEU A 283 15.82 5.82 -9.58
CA LEU A 283 15.28 6.56 -8.43
C LEU A 283 15.61 5.85 -7.11
N ARG A 284 15.45 4.53 -7.03
CA ARG A 284 15.80 3.73 -5.85
C ARG A 284 17.25 3.90 -5.46
N PHE A 285 18.16 3.79 -6.43
CA PHE A 285 19.58 4.01 -6.20
C PHE A 285 19.85 5.43 -5.68
N HIS A 286 19.24 6.44 -6.31
CA HIS A 286 19.41 7.84 -5.91
C HIS A 286 18.86 8.13 -4.50
N VAL A 287 17.68 7.63 -4.16
CA VAL A 287 17.09 7.76 -2.82
C VAL A 287 17.98 7.09 -1.77
N ARG A 288 18.50 5.89 -2.04
CA ARG A 288 19.42 5.19 -1.13
C ARG A 288 20.73 5.95 -0.93
N LEU A 289 21.32 6.46 -2.02
CA LEU A 289 22.56 7.24 -1.96
C LEU A 289 22.37 8.50 -1.12
N VAL A 290 21.33 9.30 -1.43
CA VAL A 290 21.06 10.54 -0.69
C VAL A 290 20.69 10.24 0.77
N GLY A 291 19.87 9.22 1.02
CA GLY A 291 19.51 8.77 2.37
C GLY A 291 20.75 8.35 3.17
N GLY A 292 21.63 7.55 2.58
CA GLY A 292 22.89 7.12 3.20
C GLY A 292 23.81 8.30 3.54
N LEU A 293 23.94 9.28 2.66
CA LEU A 293 24.71 10.50 2.91
C LEU A 293 24.11 11.34 4.05
N VAL A 294 22.78 11.46 4.11
CA VAL A 294 22.10 12.16 5.21
C VAL A 294 22.33 11.46 6.54
N VAL A 295 22.21 10.13 6.59
CA VAL A 295 22.48 9.34 7.80
C VAL A 295 23.94 9.50 8.22
N ALA A 296 24.90 9.39 7.29
CA ALA A 296 26.32 9.59 7.59
C ALA A 296 26.62 10.98 8.14
N ALA A 297 26.01 12.03 7.58
CA ALA A 297 26.15 13.40 8.07
C ALA A 297 25.55 13.56 9.48
N LEU A 298 24.37 13.00 9.73
CA LEU A 298 23.72 13.04 11.04
C LEU A 298 24.53 12.30 12.12
N LEU A 299 25.24 11.23 11.76
CA LEU A 299 26.15 10.51 12.67
C LEU A 299 27.49 11.24 12.87
N ALA A 300 27.98 11.95 11.86
CA ALA A 300 29.23 12.72 11.96
C ALA A 300 29.08 13.95 12.88
N LEU A 301 27.89 14.55 12.95
CA LEU A 301 27.60 15.72 13.80
C LEU A 301 27.87 15.47 15.30
N PRO A 302 27.30 14.44 15.97
CA PRO A 302 27.57 14.18 17.38
C PRO A 302 29.03 13.80 17.64
N ILE A 303 29.68 13.09 16.71
CA ILE A 303 31.12 12.77 16.80
C ILE A 303 31.95 14.04 16.79
N SER A 304 31.64 14.96 15.87
CA SER A 304 32.33 16.26 15.75
C SER A 304 32.08 17.13 16.98
N LEU A 305 30.84 17.15 17.49
CA LEU A 305 30.49 17.86 18.72
C LEU A 305 31.23 17.27 19.93
N ALA A 306 31.29 15.96 20.08
CA ALA A 306 32.03 15.30 21.15
C ALA A 306 33.54 15.59 21.08
N GLY A 307 34.11 15.57 19.87
CA GLY A 307 35.51 15.94 19.61
C GLY A 307 35.80 17.39 19.99
N TRP A 308 34.91 18.31 19.59
CA TRP A 308 35.00 19.73 19.94
C TRP A 308 34.91 19.94 21.47
N TRP A 309 33.99 19.25 22.15
CA TRP A 309 33.85 19.32 23.62
C TRP A 309 35.10 18.80 24.33
N LYS A 310 35.70 17.71 23.84
CA LYS A 310 36.93 17.15 24.39
C LYS A 310 38.11 18.09 24.20
N ALA A 311 38.28 18.66 23.01
CA ALA A 311 39.32 19.64 22.71
C ALA A 311 39.20 20.88 23.60
N ARG A 312 37.98 21.39 23.80
CA ARG A 312 37.72 22.54 24.67
C ARG A 312 38.09 22.27 26.13
N ARG A 313 37.79 21.08 26.66
CA ARG A 313 38.16 20.68 28.03
C ARG A 313 39.68 20.56 28.22
N MET A 314 40.42 20.11 27.21
CA MET A 314 41.88 20.05 27.27
C MET A 314 42.52 21.44 27.32
N LEU A 315 42.00 22.38 26.53
CA LEU A 315 42.46 23.77 26.52
C LEU A 315 42.11 24.53 27.81
N SER A 316 41.04 24.16 28.51
CA SER A 316 40.64 24.77 29.77
C SER A 316 41.16 24.04 31.01
N SER A 317 42.02 23.03 30.87
CA SER A 317 42.66 22.35 32.01
C SER A 317 43.94 23.12 32.41
N PRO A 318 44.00 23.75 33.60
CA PRO A 318 45.15 24.51 34.03
C PRO A 318 46.26 23.53 34.45
N ARG A 319 47.12 23.13 33.51
CA ARG A 319 48.29 22.28 33.80
C ARG A 319 49.64 22.98 33.58
N SER A 320 49.66 24.31 33.53
CA SER A 320 50.87 25.09 33.27
C SER A 320 51.02 26.32 34.18
N ALA A 321 50.58 26.25 35.44
CA ALA A 321 50.80 27.32 36.42
C ALA A 321 51.70 26.94 37.61
N GLU A 322 52.26 25.73 37.68
CA GLU A 322 52.99 25.24 38.87
C GLU A 322 54.50 25.00 38.69
N MET A 323 55.14 25.58 37.67
CA MET A 323 56.58 25.34 37.41
C MET A 323 57.45 26.60 37.24
N CYS A 324 57.07 27.73 37.86
CA CYS A 324 57.87 28.97 37.79
C CYS A 324 58.12 29.65 39.16
N HIS A 325 58.16 28.89 40.26
CA HIS A 325 58.65 29.38 41.54
C HIS A 325 59.59 28.35 42.19
N GLU A 326 60.82 28.27 41.70
CA GLU A 326 62.00 27.85 42.48
C GLU A 326 63.27 28.12 41.68
N ARG A 327 63.85 29.32 41.86
CA ARG A 327 65.30 29.60 41.89
C ARG A 327 65.55 31.07 42.18
#